data_AF-A0A314UDI6-F1
#
_entry.id   AF-A0A314UDI6-F1
#
_cell.length_a   1.000
_cell.length_b   1.000
_cell.length_c   1.000
_cell.angle_alpha   90.00
_cell.angle_beta   90.00
_cell.angle_gamma   90.00
#
_symmetry.space_group_name_H-M   'P 1'
#
loop_
_entity.id
_entity.type
_entity.pdbx_description
1 polymer ?
#
loop_
_entity_poly.entity_id
_entity_poly.type
_entity_poly.pdbx_seq_one_letter_code
_entity_poly.pdbx_strand_id
1 'polypeptide(L)'
;MEVSLMIFRCQRHWLKGENKGKTEIFIENLPGGPDNINLAPDGSFWIALLQLTTEGLEFVHTSKAAKHLIASSRKLTELVSGLRTKAMVVNVAADGKIVKKLEDPDGSVMSFVTNALEFEDHLYLGSLHTNFIGKLPLKDA
;
A
#
# COMPACT_ATOMS: atom_id res chain seq x y z
N MET A 1 -17.81 -6.17 -16.66
CA MET A 1 -18.38 -5.30 -15.60
C MET A 1 -17.41 -5.38 -14.43
N GLU A 2 -16.41 -4.51 -14.45
CA GLU A 2 -15.26 -4.59 -13.57
C GLU A 2 -15.63 -3.89 -12.26
N VAL A 3 -16.06 -4.69 -11.28
CA VAL A 3 -16.30 -4.17 -9.92
C VAL A 3 -14.91 -3.96 -9.32
N SER A 4 -14.36 -2.75 -9.45
CA SER A 4 -13.12 -2.35 -8.77
C SER A 4 -13.36 -2.36 -7.27
N LEU A 5 -13.15 -3.52 -6.65
CA LEU A 5 -13.26 -3.77 -5.22
C LEU A 5 -11.93 -3.40 -4.53
N MET A 6 -11.47 -2.15 -4.65
CA MET A 6 -10.38 -1.68 -3.79
C MET A 6 -10.47 -0.18 -3.51
N ILE A 7 -10.81 0.15 -2.27
CA ILE A 7 -11.20 1.51 -1.81
C ILE A 7 -10.01 2.28 -1.20
N PHE A 8 -8.79 1.78 -1.41
CA PHE A 8 -7.61 2.39 -0.81
C PHE A 8 -7.14 3.57 -1.64
N ARG A 9 -6.80 4.65 -0.95
CA ARG A 9 -6.41 5.92 -1.55
C ARG A 9 -5.42 6.66 -0.68
N CYS A 10 -4.63 7.52 -1.30
CA CYS A 10 -3.88 8.56 -0.61
C CYS A 10 -4.50 9.91 -0.95
N GLN A 11 -4.44 10.85 -0.01
CA GLN A 11 -4.95 12.21 -0.18
C GLN A 11 -3.79 13.19 -0.16
N ARG A 12 -3.89 14.24 -0.97
CA ARG A 12 -2.95 15.37 -0.98
C ARG A 12 -3.57 16.55 -0.26
N HIS A 13 -2.86 17.10 0.71
CA HIS A 13 -3.23 18.34 1.38
C HIS A 13 -2.28 19.46 0.96
N TRP A 14 -2.83 20.56 0.44
CA TRP A 14 -2.05 21.66 -0.10
C TRP A 14 -1.62 22.63 1.01
N LEU A 15 -0.32 22.73 1.27
CA LEU A 15 0.23 23.61 2.31
C LEU A 15 0.48 25.06 1.84
N LYS A 16 0.64 25.25 0.53
CA LYS A 16 0.99 26.53 -0.12
C LYS A 16 0.31 26.63 -1.50
N GLY A 17 0.39 27.80 -2.12
CA GLY A 17 -0.19 28.09 -3.45
C GLY A 17 -1.69 28.41 -3.41
N GLU A 18 -2.31 28.53 -4.58
CA GLU A 18 -3.73 28.91 -4.72
C GLU A 18 -4.71 27.88 -4.10
N ASN A 19 -4.26 26.63 -3.98
CA ASN A 19 -5.04 25.57 -3.36
C ASN A 19 -4.77 25.39 -1.85
N LYS A 20 -4.00 26.28 -1.21
CA LYS A 20 -3.66 26.18 0.21
C LYS A 20 -4.89 25.88 1.08
N GLY A 21 -4.76 24.87 1.94
CA GLY A 21 -5.81 24.41 2.85
C GLY A 21 -6.79 23.42 2.25
N LYS A 22 -6.75 23.17 0.93
CA LYS A 22 -7.60 22.15 0.28
C LYS A 22 -6.97 20.77 0.40
N THR A 23 -7.84 19.75 0.46
CA THR A 23 -7.47 18.34 0.37
C THR A 23 -8.17 17.72 -0.83
N GLU A 24 -7.43 16.94 -1.60
CA GLU A 24 -7.95 16.21 -2.76
C GLU A 24 -7.45 14.77 -2.79
N ILE A 25 -8.06 13.95 -3.65
CA ILE A 25 -7.58 12.60 -3.90
C ILE A 25 -6.27 12.71 -4.69
N PHE A 26 -5.20 12.13 -4.16
CA PHE A 26 -3.91 12.06 -4.84
C PHE A 26 -3.88 10.85 -5.78
N ILE A 27 -4.23 9.68 -5.25
CA ILE A 27 -4.37 8.42 -5.97
C ILE A 27 -5.45 7.59 -5.29
N GLU A 28 -6.24 6.87 -6.07
CA GLU A 28 -7.29 5.95 -5.61
C GLU A 28 -7.18 4.59 -6.31
N ASN A 29 -8.00 3.63 -5.89
CA ASN A 29 -7.96 2.24 -6.39
C ASN A 29 -6.60 1.57 -6.18
N LEU A 30 -5.92 1.86 -5.07
CA LEU A 30 -4.67 1.18 -4.73
C LEU A 30 -4.93 -0.31 -4.47
N PRO A 31 -4.03 -1.19 -4.95
CA PRO A 31 -4.16 -2.65 -4.82
C PRO A 31 -3.89 -3.19 -3.40
N GLY A 32 -3.75 -2.30 -2.41
CA GLY A 32 -3.50 -2.63 -1.02
C GLY A 32 -3.66 -1.39 -0.13
N GLY A 33 -3.70 -1.61 1.18
CA GLY A 33 -3.82 -0.53 2.15
C GLY A 33 -2.51 0.26 2.26
N PRO A 34 -2.48 1.57 1.95
CA PRO A 34 -1.27 2.37 2.06
C PRO A 34 -0.81 2.46 3.52
N ASP A 35 0.48 2.29 3.73
CA ASP A 35 1.18 2.49 5.01
C ASP A 35 2.14 3.69 4.88
N ASN A 36 3.45 3.52 5.05
CA ASN A 36 4.39 4.64 4.91
C ASN A 36 4.52 5.13 3.47
N ILE A 37 4.65 6.46 3.34
CA ILE A 37 4.87 7.19 2.09
C ILE A 37 6.20 7.95 2.22
N ASN A 38 7.16 7.69 1.33
CA ASN A 38 8.44 8.38 1.29
C ASN A 38 8.63 9.10 -0.04
N LEU A 39 9.13 10.33 0.01
CA LEU A 39 9.48 11.13 -1.17
C LEU A 39 10.75 10.57 -1.81
N ALA A 40 10.72 10.34 -3.11
CA ALA A 40 11.89 10.01 -3.91
C ALA A 40 12.61 11.29 -4.39
N PRO A 41 13.91 11.22 -4.76
CA PRO A 41 14.69 12.37 -5.20
C PRO A 41 14.10 13.12 -6.42
N ASP A 42 13.36 12.43 -7.28
CA ASP A 42 12.71 12.98 -8.48
C ASP A 42 11.36 13.65 -8.22
N GLY A 43 10.88 13.63 -6.97
CA GLY A 43 9.58 14.17 -6.57
C GLY A 43 8.41 13.18 -6.68
N SER A 44 8.66 11.92 -7.05
CA SER A 44 7.71 10.82 -6.91
C SER A 44 7.63 10.31 -5.47
N PHE A 45 6.74 9.36 -5.19
CA PHE A 45 6.48 8.83 -3.86
C PHE A 45 6.50 7.31 -3.86
N TRP A 46 7.35 6.72 -3.01
CA TRP A 46 7.27 5.29 -2.68
C TRP A 46 6.25 5.06 -1.57
N ILE A 47 5.29 4.17 -1.83
CA ILE A 47 4.20 3.84 -0.91
C ILE A 47 4.23 2.33 -0.66
N ALA A 48 4.37 1.95 0.61
CA ALA A 48 4.20 0.56 1.02
C ALA A 48 2.70 0.20 1.06
N LEU A 49 2.34 -0.97 0.54
CA LEU A 49 0.96 -1.44 0.47
C LEU A 49 0.80 -2.75 1.24
N LEU A 50 -0.10 -2.74 2.22
CA LEU A 50 -0.44 -3.90 3.04
C LEU A 50 -1.62 -4.67 2.45
N GLN A 51 -1.51 -6.00 2.45
CA GLN A 51 -2.66 -6.87 2.23
C GLN A 51 -3.50 -6.94 3.50
N LEU A 52 -4.63 -6.22 3.51
CA LEU A 52 -5.52 -6.13 4.67
C LEU A 52 -6.60 -7.22 4.69
N THR A 53 -6.93 -7.80 3.54
CA THR A 53 -7.92 -8.87 3.40
C THR A 53 -7.40 -10.02 2.58
N THR A 54 -7.91 -11.22 2.89
CA THR A 54 -7.73 -12.39 2.04
C THR A 54 -8.31 -12.14 0.66
N GLU A 55 -7.62 -12.63 -0.38
CA GLU A 55 -8.11 -12.52 -1.76
C GLU A 55 -9.52 -13.12 -1.90
N GLY A 56 -10.41 -12.39 -2.56
CA GLY A 56 -11.82 -12.76 -2.74
C GLY A 56 -12.74 -12.39 -1.57
N LEU A 57 -12.21 -11.87 -0.45
CA LEU A 57 -12.99 -11.35 0.68
C LEU A 57 -12.97 -9.81 0.77
N GLU A 58 -12.57 -9.12 -0.30
CA GLU A 58 -12.47 -7.65 -0.33
C GLU A 58 -13.84 -6.97 -0.20
N PHE A 59 -14.93 -7.67 -0.55
CA PHE A 59 -16.30 -7.19 -0.37
C PHE A 59 -16.61 -6.81 1.08
N VAL A 60 -15.88 -7.36 2.06
CA VAL A 60 -15.99 -6.95 3.46
C VAL A 60 -15.77 -5.45 3.62
N HIS A 61 -14.93 -4.85 2.78
CA HIS A 61 -14.66 -3.43 2.83
C HIS A 61 -15.79 -2.54 2.30
N THR A 62 -16.73 -3.09 1.51
CA THR A 62 -17.83 -2.32 0.89
C THR A 62 -19.10 -2.25 1.73
N SER A 63 -19.26 -3.12 2.73
CA SER A 63 -20.49 -3.19 3.55
C SER A 63 -20.23 -2.94 5.04
N LYS A 64 -20.88 -1.91 5.61
CA LYS A 64 -20.83 -1.60 7.05
C LYS A 64 -21.41 -2.73 7.91
N ALA A 65 -22.47 -3.38 7.44
CA ALA A 65 -23.10 -4.51 8.13
C ALA A 65 -22.18 -5.73 8.16
N ALA A 66 -21.51 -6.04 7.04
CA ALA A 66 -20.53 -7.12 6.97
C ALA A 66 -19.36 -6.88 7.95
N LYS A 67 -18.83 -5.64 8.01
CA LYS A 67 -17.78 -5.27 8.99
C LYS A 67 -18.21 -5.51 10.44
N HIS A 68 -19.44 -5.12 10.81
CA HIS A 68 -19.96 -5.35 12.15
C HIS A 68 -20.09 -6.84 12.47
N LEU A 69 -20.57 -7.64 11.52
CA LEU A 69 -20.68 -9.09 11.71
C LEU A 69 -19.30 -9.74 11.90
N ILE A 70 -18.33 -9.39 11.06
CA ILE A 70 -16.97 -9.96 11.14
C ILE A 70 -16.28 -9.53 12.43
N ALA A 71 -16.39 -8.25 12.81
CA ALA A 71 -15.83 -7.72 14.04
C ALA A 71 -16.47 -8.30 15.32
N SER A 72 -17.65 -8.91 15.22
CA SER A 72 -18.31 -9.56 16.37
C SER A 72 -17.69 -10.89 16.77
N SER A 73 -16.79 -11.46 15.94
CA SER A 73 -16.16 -12.76 16.19
C SER A 73 -14.68 -12.77 15.80
N ARG A 74 -13.82 -13.15 16.75
CA ARG A 74 -12.38 -13.32 16.52
C ARG A 74 -12.10 -14.30 15.39
N LYS A 75 -12.85 -15.40 15.32
CA LYS A 75 -12.71 -16.43 14.27
C LYS A 75 -13.03 -15.90 12.88
N LEU A 76 -14.07 -15.06 12.75
CA LEU A 76 -14.41 -14.41 11.48
C LEU A 76 -13.36 -13.38 11.09
N THR A 77 -12.87 -12.61 12.06
CA THR A 77 -11.79 -11.64 11.85
C THR A 77 -10.51 -12.33 11.39
N GLU A 78 -10.13 -13.47 11.99
CA GLU A 78 -8.96 -14.26 11.57
C GLU A 78 -9.12 -14.85 10.16
N LEU A 79 -10.32 -15.27 9.77
CA LEU A 79 -10.60 -15.79 8.42
C LEU A 79 -10.45 -14.70 7.34
N VAL A 80 -10.86 -13.48 7.66
CA VAL A 80 -10.89 -12.34 6.72
C VAL A 80 -9.56 -11.59 6.70
N SER A 81 -8.82 -11.59 7.81
CA SER A 81 -7.50 -10.98 7.91
C SER A 81 -6.59 -11.62 6.87
N GLY A 82 -6.18 -10.81 5.87
CA GLY A 82 -5.27 -11.26 4.83
C GLY A 82 -4.02 -11.84 5.48
N LEU A 83 -3.71 -13.09 5.14
CA LEU A 83 -2.45 -13.70 5.53
C LEU A 83 -1.32 -12.76 5.09
N ARG A 84 -0.57 -12.28 6.07
CA ARG A 84 0.41 -11.19 5.98
C ARG A 84 1.70 -11.63 5.28
N THR A 85 1.57 -12.41 4.22
CA THR A 85 2.70 -13.06 3.56
C THR A 85 3.23 -12.23 2.40
N LYS A 86 2.39 -11.44 1.72
CA LYS A 86 2.83 -10.64 0.57
C LYS A 86 3.60 -9.39 0.97
N ALA A 87 4.51 -8.95 0.12
CA ALA A 87 5.07 -7.61 0.15
C ALA A 87 4.72 -6.86 -1.14
N MET A 88 4.36 -5.58 -1.02
CA MET A 88 4.07 -4.73 -2.16
C MET A 88 4.47 -3.29 -1.89
N VAL A 89 5.11 -2.67 -2.87
CA VAL A 89 5.42 -1.24 -2.88
C VAL A 89 5.13 -0.66 -4.25
N VAL A 90 4.63 0.57 -4.31
CA VAL A 90 4.39 1.30 -5.55
C VAL A 90 5.15 2.62 -5.53
N ASN A 91 5.70 3.01 -6.67
CA ASN A 91 6.18 4.37 -6.90
C ASN A 91 5.10 5.13 -7.66
N VAL A 92 4.71 6.28 -7.12
CA VAL A 92 3.63 7.12 -7.62
C VAL A 92 4.19 8.49 -7.98
N ALA A 93 4.05 8.90 -9.23
CA ALA A 93 4.46 10.22 -9.69
C ALA A 93 3.63 11.34 -9.03
N ALA A 94 4.14 12.57 -9.06
CA ALA A 94 3.47 13.74 -8.45
C ALA A 94 2.06 14.04 -9.01
N ASP A 95 1.73 13.50 -10.19
CA ASP A 95 0.40 13.59 -10.81
C ASP A 95 -0.57 12.48 -10.36
N GLY A 96 -0.15 11.58 -9.46
CA GLY A 96 -0.99 10.53 -8.89
C GLY A 96 -0.99 9.23 -9.69
N LYS A 97 -0.10 9.05 -10.68
CA LYS A 97 0.00 7.81 -11.45
C LYS A 97 1.06 6.87 -10.89
N ILE A 98 0.74 5.58 -10.81
CA ILE A 98 1.72 4.53 -10.51
C ILE A 98 2.68 4.43 -11.71
N VAL A 99 3.97 4.64 -11.48
CA VAL A 99 5.02 4.49 -12.51
C VAL A 99 5.84 3.22 -12.31
N LYS A 100 5.88 2.66 -11.09
CA LYS A 100 6.50 1.37 -10.81
C LYS A 100 5.74 0.62 -9.72
N LYS A 101 5.67 -0.70 -9.84
CA LYS A 101 5.07 -1.60 -8.85
C LYS A 101 6.04 -2.76 -8.63
N LEU A 102 6.39 -3.03 -7.39
CA LEU A 102 7.25 -4.13 -6.99
C LEU A 102 6.51 -5.00 -5.98
N GLU A 103 6.56 -6.31 -6.18
CA GLU A 103 5.81 -7.28 -5.40
C GLU A 103 6.66 -8.51 -5.09
N ASP A 104 6.41 -9.08 -3.92
CA ASP A 104 6.74 -10.44 -3.56
C ASP A 104 5.40 -11.15 -3.24
N PRO A 105 4.76 -11.78 -4.24
CA PRO A 105 3.38 -12.28 -4.10
C PRO A 105 3.24 -13.50 -3.19
N ASP A 106 4.32 -14.24 -2.94
CA ASP A 106 4.33 -15.40 -2.04
C ASP A 106 5.07 -15.12 -0.72
N GLY A 107 5.78 -13.99 -0.63
CA GLY A 107 6.55 -13.62 0.55
C GLY A 107 7.84 -14.41 0.68
N SER A 108 8.37 -14.94 -0.43
CA SER A 108 9.52 -15.83 -0.45
C SER A 108 10.80 -15.14 0.03
N VAL A 109 10.93 -13.83 -0.20
CA VAL A 109 12.05 -13.01 0.27
C VAL A 109 11.55 -12.00 1.30
N MET A 110 10.59 -11.16 0.95
CA MET A 110 10.05 -10.11 1.82
C MET A 110 8.56 -10.34 2.03
N SER A 111 8.11 -10.22 3.28
CA SER A 111 6.69 -10.21 3.63
C SER A 111 6.35 -8.98 4.45
N PHE A 112 5.11 -8.52 4.40
CA PHE A 112 4.59 -7.45 5.27
C PHE A 112 5.49 -6.19 5.29
N VAL A 113 5.87 -5.72 4.10
CA VAL A 113 6.65 -4.50 3.92
C VAL A 113 5.79 -3.30 4.30
N THR A 114 6.26 -2.52 5.27
CA THR A 114 5.59 -1.32 5.80
C THR A 114 6.30 -0.03 5.37
N ASN A 115 7.52 -0.12 4.82
CA ASN A 115 8.29 1.04 4.41
C ASN A 115 9.12 0.77 3.14
N ALA A 116 9.19 1.76 2.26
CA ALA A 116 10.09 1.78 1.11
C ALA A 116 10.76 3.15 1.00
N LEU A 117 12.08 3.20 1.10
CA LEU A 117 12.89 4.42 1.04
C LEU A 117 13.89 4.32 -0.10
N GLU A 118 13.84 5.26 -1.03
CA GLU A 118 14.86 5.40 -2.06
C GLU A 118 16.05 6.20 -1.52
N PHE A 119 17.25 5.62 -1.64
CA PHE A 119 18.50 6.26 -1.26
C PHE A 119 19.66 5.67 -2.05
N GLU A 120 20.54 6.53 -2.57
CA GLU A 120 21.75 6.13 -3.33
C GLU A 120 21.49 5.01 -4.37
N ASP A 121 20.54 5.23 -5.29
CA ASP A 121 20.15 4.29 -6.35
C ASP A 121 19.60 2.93 -5.88
N HIS A 122 19.20 2.82 -4.61
CA HIS A 122 18.60 1.62 -4.04
C HIS A 122 17.28 1.93 -3.37
N LEU A 123 16.41 0.92 -3.36
CA LEU A 123 15.20 0.89 -2.57
C LEU A 123 15.42 0.04 -1.32
N TYR A 124 15.30 0.67 -0.16
CA TYR A 124 15.38 0.04 1.14
C TYR A 124 13.98 -0.31 1.64
N LEU A 125 13.76 -1.59 1.90
CA LEU A 125 12.47 -2.15 2.31
C LEU A 125 12.51 -2.52 3.79
N GLY A 126 11.62 -1.88 4.56
CA GLY A 126 11.38 -2.21 5.96
C GLY A 126 10.16 -3.09 6.11
N SER A 127 10.26 -4.11 6.97
CA SER A 127 9.17 -5.02 7.30
C SER A 127 9.09 -5.24 8.81
N LEU A 128 7.89 -5.52 9.31
CA LEU A 128 7.67 -5.93 10.70
C LEU A 128 7.72 -7.46 10.87
N HIS A 129 7.87 -8.22 9.79
CA HIS A 129 7.85 -9.68 9.78
C HIS A 129 9.20 -10.33 9.43
N THR A 130 10.14 -9.56 8.91
CA THR A 130 11.51 -10.02 8.64
C THR A 130 12.48 -9.50 9.71
N ASN A 131 13.61 -10.20 9.88
CA ASN A 131 14.70 -9.80 10.77
C ASN A 131 15.87 -9.14 10.01
N PHE A 132 15.60 -8.60 8.82
CA PHE A 132 16.57 -7.94 7.95
C PHE A 132 15.91 -6.81 7.15
N ILE A 133 16.74 -5.93 6.59
CA ILE A 133 16.32 -4.86 5.69
C ILE A 133 16.52 -5.33 4.25
N GLY A 134 15.47 -5.24 3.43
CA GLY A 134 15.59 -5.50 1.99
C GLY A 134 16.33 -4.34 1.30
N LYS A 135 17.23 -4.64 0.37
CA LYS A 135 17.92 -3.65 -0.45
C LYS A 135 17.86 -4.07 -1.90
N LEU A 136 17.17 -3.28 -2.73
CA LEU A 136 16.97 -3.55 -4.14
C LEU A 136 17.64 -2.45 -4.99
N PRO A 137 18.52 -2.78 -5.95
CA PRO A 137 19.05 -1.79 -6.91
C PRO A 137 17.92 -1.26 -7.79
N LEU A 138 17.85 0.06 -8.00
CA LEU A 138 16.81 0.67 -8.86
C LEU A 138 17.20 0.73 -10.34
N LYS A 139 18.51 0.69 -10.63
CA LYS A 139 19.05 0.78 -12.00
C LYS A 139 18.91 -0.53 -12.80
N ASP A 140 18.64 -1.64 -12.12
CA ASP A 140 18.55 -3.00 -12.71
C ASP A 140 17.19 -3.68 -12.48
N ALA A 141 16.17 -2.93 -12.00
CA ALA A 141 14.88 -3.45 -11.56
C ALA A 141 13.69 -2.88 -12.31
#